data_AF-Q6LS96-F1
#
_entry.id   AF-Q6LS96-F1
#
_cell.length_a   1.000
_cell.length_b   1.000
_cell.length_c   1.000
_cell.angle_alpha   90.00
_cell.angle_beta   90.00
_cell.angle_gamma   90.00
#
_symmetry.space_group_name_H-M   'P 1'
#
loop_
_entity.id
_entity.type
_entity.pdbx_description
1 polymer ?
#
loop_
_entity_poly.entity_id
_entity_poly.type
_entity_poly.pdbx_seq_one_letter_code
_entity_poly.pdbx_strand_id
1 'polypeptide(L)'
;MKPTTIIVMVIILSSMVTGILFVVFGQVTVRKLRKNPKTKDVLGGELVSGWDILNVAKALSLPRSWSKKLENSALSFMYANSDLLFEHTTKFDRLLSAMFFLCWLVSGFSSLLLIALDSFGFFSE
;
A
#
# COMPACT_ATOMS: atom_id res chain seq x y z
N MET A 1 -27.63 10.97 -12.81
CA MET A 1 -26.43 10.16 -13.07
C MET A 1 -26.73 8.73 -12.67
N LYS A 2 -26.27 7.73 -13.44
CA LYS A 2 -26.40 6.32 -13.02
C LYS A 2 -25.60 6.11 -11.71
N PRO A 3 -26.07 5.27 -10.77
CA PRO A 3 -25.33 4.99 -9.53
C PRO A 3 -23.89 4.51 -9.78
N THR A 4 -23.70 3.71 -10.83
CA THR A 4 -22.38 3.25 -11.29
C THR A 4 -21.44 4.40 -11.62
N THR A 5 -21.94 5.46 -12.27
CA THR A 5 -21.15 6.66 -12.59
C THR A 5 -20.64 7.34 -11.31
N ILE A 6 -21.47 7.45 -10.27
CA ILE A 6 -21.08 8.06 -9.00
C ILE A 6 -19.99 7.20 -8.32
N ILE A 7 -20.18 5.88 -8.29
CA ILE A 7 -19.20 4.94 -7.72
C ILE A 7 -17.85 5.06 -8.42
N VAL A 8 -17.84 5.07 -9.76
CA VAL A 8 -16.62 5.24 -10.56
C VAL A 8 -15.94 6.58 -10.25
N MET A 9 -16.69 7.69 -10.15
CA MET A 9 -16.11 8.99 -9.80
C MET A 9 -15.45 8.97 -8.41
N VAL A 10 -16.10 8.36 -7.41
CA VAL A 10 -15.53 8.22 -6.06
C VAL A 10 -14.24 7.37 -6.10
N ILE A 11 -14.24 6.28 -6.85
CA ILE A 11 -13.04 5.43 -7.02
C ILE A 11 -11.90 6.22 -7.69
N ILE A 12 -12.19 6.99 -8.74
CA ILE A 12 -11.18 7.82 -9.42
C ILE A 12 -10.60 8.85 -8.46
N LEU A 13 -11.44 9.61 -7.75
CA LEU A 13 -11.00 10.61 -6.79
C LEU A 13 -10.16 10.00 -5.66
N SER A 14 -10.59 8.87 -5.12
CA SER A 14 -9.82 8.15 -4.09
C SER A 14 -8.47 7.64 -4.63
N SER A 15 -8.42 7.18 -5.89
CA SER A 15 -7.19 6.72 -6.55
C SER A 15 -6.22 7.88 -6.80
N MET A 16 -6.72 9.08 -7.12
CA MET A 16 -5.88 10.28 -7.22
C MET A 16 -5.26 10.65 -5.88
N VAL A 17 -6.04 10.61 -4.79
CA VAL A 17 -5.54 10.82 -3.43
C VAL A 17 -4.49 9.76 -3.07
N THR A 18 -4.74 8.49 -3.39
CA THR A 18 -3.77 7.40 -3.23
C THR A 18 -2.47 7.67 -3.99
N GLY A 19 -2.55 8.18 -5.23
CA GLY A 19 -1.37 8.53 -6.03
C GLY A 19 -0.54 9.66 -5.41
N ILE A 20 -1.19 10.69 -4.87
CA ILE A 20 -0.53 11.76 -4.12
C ILE A 20 0.15 11.18 -2.88
N LEU A 21 -0.56 10.37 -2.10
CA LEU A 21 -0.02 9.72 -0.90
C LEU A 21 1.15 8.79 -1.23
N PHE A 22 1.11 8.07 -2.35
CA PHE A 22 2.21 7.22 -2.83
C PHE A 22 3.48 8.05 -3.05
N VAL A 23 3.37 9.19 -3.75
CA VAL A 23 4.51 10.07 -4.00
C VAL A 23 5.01 10.69 -2.70
N VAL A 24 4.12 11.22 -1.85
CA VAL A 24 4.50 11.85 -0.57
C VAL A 24 5.18 10.83 0.35
N PHE A 25 4.59 9.65 0.56
CA PHE A 25 5.17 8.60 1.39
C PHE A 25 6.51 8.10 0.83
N GLY A 26 6.60 7.92 -0.49
CA GLY A 26 7.83 7.56 -1.17
C GLY A 26 8.96 8.55 -0.94
N GLN A 27 8.68 9.86 -1.06
CA GLN A 27 9.68 10.91 -0.91
C GLN A 27 10.03 11.22 0.55
N VAL A 28 9.04 11.21 1.44
CA VAL A 28 9.21 11.64 2.84
C VAL A 28 9.74 10.51 3.72
N THR A 29 9.30 9.27 3.50
CA THR A 29 9.63 8.12 4.35
C THR A 29 10.55 7.14 3.63
N VAL A 30 10.12 6.58 2.51
CA VAL A 30 10.84 5.47 1.86
C VAL A 30 12.21 5.92 1.35
N ARG A 31 12.34 7.15 0.83
CA ARG A 31 13.63 7.73 0.43
C ARG A 31 14.65 7.76 1.57
N LYS A 32 14.22 7.99 2.82
CA LYS A 32 15.13 7.95 3.99
C LYS A 32 15.57 6.53 4.28
N LEU A 33 14.67 5.57 4.19
CA LEU A 33 14.94 4.15 4.41
C LEU A 33 15.89 3.58 3.34
N ARG A 34 15.74 3.95 2.07
CA ARG A 34 16.65 3.57 0.97
C ARG A 34 18.07 4.12 1.16
N LYS A 35 18.21 5.28 1.80
CA LYS A 35 19.52 5.91 2.06
C LYS A 35 20.19 5.39 3.33
N ASN A 36 19.46 4.73 4.21
CA ASN A 36 20.00 4.23 5.47
C ASN A 36 20.61 2.82 5.25
N PRO A 37 21.91 2.62 5.55
CA PRO A 37 22.60 1.36 5.31
C PRO A 37 22.01 0.17 6.08
N LYS A 38 21.28 0.41 7.18
CA LYS A 38 20.62 -0.65 7.96
C LYS A 38 19.29 -1.12 7.37
N THR A 39 18.64 -0.30 6.55
CA THR A 39 17.28 -0.56 6.06
C THR A 39 17.20 -0.77 4.56
N LYS A 40 18.17 -0.29 3.79
CA LYS A 40 18.11 -0.28 2.31
C LYS A 40 17.92 -1.66 1.68
N ASP A 41 18.44 -2.72 2.30
CA ASP A 41 18.42 -4.09 1.76
C ASP A 41 17.25 -4.93 2.31
N VAL A 42 16.36 -4.32 3.12
CA VAL A 42 15.26 -5.03 3.81
C VAL A 42 13.89 -4.41 3.52
N LEU A 43 13.75 -3.70 2.40
CA LEU A 43 12.49 -3.07 1.98
C LEU A 43 11.55 -4.03 1.22
N GLY A 44 11.93 -5.31 1.10
CA GLY A 44 11.25 -6.32 0.30
C GLY A 44 11.67 -6.25 -1.18
N GLY A 45 11.33 -7.30 -1.93
CA GLY A 45 11.71 -7.41 -3.35
C GLY A 45 11.09 -6.33 -4.22
N GLU A 46 11.90 -5.78 -5.14
CA GLU A 46 11.48 -4.80 -6.15
C GLU A 46 11.13 -5.51 -7.46
N LEU A 47 9.89 -5.98 -7.60
CA LEU A 47 9.41 -6.57 -8.86
C LEU A 47 9.31 -5.51 -9.98
N VAL A 48 8.96 -4.29 -9.59
CA VAL A 48 8.87 -3.10 -10.45
C VAL A 48 9.38 -1.92 -9.63
N SER A 49 9.93 -0.91 -10.29
CA SER A 49 10.37 0.33 -9.63
C SER A 49 9.28 0.92 -8.74
N GLY A 50 9.60 1.16 -7.47
CA GLY A 50 8.66 1.70 -6.48
C GLY A 50 7.79 0.67 -5.77
N TRP A 51 7.93 -0.63 -6.05
CA TRP A 51 7.19 -1.68 -5.36
C TRP A 51 7.54 -1.79 -3.86
N ASP A 52 8.77 -1.46 -3.49
CA ASP A 52 9.22 -1.33 -2.11
C ASP A 52 8.39 -0.30 -1.30
N ILE A 53 7.85 0.75 -1.95
CA ILE A 53 6.95 1.71 -1.29
C ILE A 53 5.70 1.00 -0.75
N LEU A 54 5.12 0.08 -1.54
CA LEU A 54 3.98 -0.72 -1.12
C LEU A 54 4.36 -1.71 -0.01
N ASN A 55 5.52 -2.36 -0.13
CA ASN A 55 6.00 -3.32 0.88
C ASN A 55 6.22 -2.64 2.23
N VAL A 56 6.90 -1.49 2.25
CA VAL A 56 7.14 -0.69 3.46
C VAL A 56 5.82 -0.19 4.04
N ALA A 57 4.92 0.33 3.19
CA ALA A 57 3.62 0.80 3.65
C ALA A 57 2.81 -0.31 4.32
N LYS A 58 2.74 -1.48 3.69
CA LYS A 58 2.08 -2.68 4.22
C LYS A 58 2.70 -3.10 5.55
N ALA A 59 4.02 -3.20 5.63
CA ALA A 59 4.73 -3.66 6.84
C ALA A 59 4.48 -2.74 8.05
N LEU A 60 4.43 -1.42 7.84
CA LEU A 60 4.22 -0.41 8.89
C LEU A 60 2.76 -0.21 9.27
N SER A 61 1.82 -0.56 8.39
CA SER A 61 0.38 -0.32 8.59
C SER A 61 -0.35 -1.52 9.20
N LEU A 62 0.17 -2.73 9.01
CA LEU A 62 -0.39 -3.94 9.60
C LEU A 62 0.05 -4.11 11.07
N PRO A 63 -0.74 -4.82 11.89
CA PRO A 63 -0.28 -5.27 13.20
C PRO A 63 1.04 -6.05 13.05
N ARG A 64 2.01 -5.82 13.95
CA ARG A 64 3.34 -6.43 13.87
C ARG A 64 3.31 -7.95 13.71
N SER A 65 2.40 -8.63 14.41
CA SER A 65 2.23 -10.08 14.32
C SER A 65 1.86 -10.55 12.91
N TRP A 66 1.09 -9.76 12.17
CA TRP A 66 0.71 -10.07 10.79
C TRP A 66 1.87 -9.85 9.84
N SER A 67 2.57 -8.72 9.96
CA SER A 67 3.79 -8.45 9.18
C SER A 67 4.82 -9.55 9.38
N LYS A 68 5.05 -9.96 10.64
CA LYS A 68 5.99 -11.04 10.98
C LYS A 68 5.61 -12.40 10.39
N LYS A 69 4.31 -12.71 10.37
CA LYS A 69 3.82 -13.94 9.73
C LYS A 69 4.11 -13.97 8.23
N LEU A 70 3.98 -12.82 7.56
CA LEU A 70 4.25 -12.69 6.12
C LEU A 70 5.75 -12.76 5.82
N GLU A 71 6.57 -12.08 6.62
CA GLU A 71 8.04 -12.14 6.54
C GLU A 71 8.59 -13.55 6.71
N ASN A 72 7.96 -14.39 7.54
CA ASN A 72 8.41 -15.76 7.80
C ASN A 72 7.80 -16.80 6.84
N SER A 73 7.07 -16.36 5.81
CA SER A 73 6.44 -17.25 4.84
C SER A 73 7.41 -17.68 3.73
N ALA A 74 7.00 -18.63 2.89
CA ALA A 74 7.77 -19.05 1.70
C ALA A 74 8.03 -17.90 0.70
N LEU A 75 7.30 -16.78 0.82
CA LEU A 75 7.46 -15.58 -0.01
C LEU A 75 8.15 -14.44 0.76
N SER A 76 8.96 -14.77 1.78
CA SER A 76 9.67 -13.82 2.64
C SER A 76 10.43 -12.73 1.88
N PHE A 77 11.06 -13.07 0.76
CA PHE A 77 11.80 -12.14 -0.09
C PHE A 77 10.94 -10.99 -0.63
N MET A 78 9.62 -11.16 -0.74
CA MET A 78 8.71 -10.10 -1.19
C MET A 78 8.30 -9.14 -0.06
N TYR A 79 8.59 -9.48 1.19
CA TYR A 79 8.16 -8.73 2.35
C TYR A 79 9.32 -7.93 2.96
N ALA A 80 9.01 -6.72 3.41
CA ALA A 80 9.96 -5.90 4.14
C ALA A 80 10.10 -6.39 5.59
N ASN A 81 11.29 -6.22 6.18
CA ASN A 81 11.52 -6.55 7.59
C ASN A 81 10.84 -5.50 8.49
N SER A 82 9.69 -5.83 9.07
CA SER A 82 8.91 -4.89 9.86
C SER A 82 9.65 -4.41 11.10
N ASP A 83 10.41 -5.26 11.79
CA ASP A 83 11.11 -4.86 13.03
C ASP A 83 12.09 -3.71 12.77
N LEU A 84 12.95 -3.86 11.75
CA LEU A 84 13.90 -2.81 11.34
C LEU A 84 13.19 -1.56 10.82
N LEU A 85 12.09 -1.73 10.07
CA LEU A 85 11.30 -0.59 9.61
C LEU A 85 10.68 0.18 10.78
N PHE A 86 10.12 -0.50 11.77
CA PHE A 86 9.57 0.13 12.95
C PHE A 86 10.66 0.84 13.77
N GLU A 87 11.86 0.27 13.89
CA GLU A 87 12.99 0.90 14.60
C GLU A 87 13.46 2.20 13.92
N HIS A 88 13.40 2.26 12.58
CA HIS A 88 13.89 3.38 11.78
C HIS A 88 12.80 4.32 11.25
N THR A 89 11.58 4.23 11.77
CA THR A 89 10.47 5.10 11.38
C THR A 89 9.82 5.79 12.57
N THR A 90 9.41 7.04 12.34
CA THR A 90 8.70 7.85 13.34
C THR A 90 7.22 7.49 13.41
N LYS A 91 6.52 7.98 14.45
CA LYS A 91 5.06 7.87 14.51
C LYS A 91 4.36 8.54 13.32
N PHE A 92 4.94 9.63 12.81
CA PHE A 92 4.43 10.32 11.62
C PHE A 92 4.56 9.44 10.37
N ASP A 93 5.71 8.81 10.17
CA ASP A 93 5.93 7.89 9.05
C ASP A 93 4.91 6.73 9.05
N ARG A 94 4.61 6.20 10.24
CA ARG A 94 3.63 5.11 10.43
C ARG A 94 2.19 5.56 10.22
N LEU A 95 1.85 6.79 10.62
CA LEU A 95 0.54 7.37 10.31
C LEU A 95 0.39 7.57 8.79
N LEU A 96 1.41 8.13 8.16
CA LEU A 96 1.44 8.36 6.71
C LEU A 96 1.37 7.04 5.94
N SER A 97 2.09 6.01 6.39
CA SER A 97 2.01 4.67 5.79
C SER A 97 0.61 4.09 5.91
N ALA A 98 -0.03 4.23 7.08
CA ALA A 98 -1.37 3.71 7.32
C ALA A 98 -2.41 4.41 6.44
N MET A 99 -2.36 5.75 6.34
CA MET A 99 -3.23 6.51 5.44
C MET A 99 -3.04 6.06 3.99
N PHE A 100 -1.79 6.00 3.52
CA PHE A 100 -1.48 5.57 2.16
C PHE A 100 -1.97 4.13 1.89
N PHE A 101 -1.60 3.18 2.76
CA PHE A 101 -1.91 1.76 2.57
C PHE A 101 -3.42 1.51 2.59
N LEU A 102 -4.16 2.15 3.50
CA LEU A 102 -5.61 2.04 3.56
C LEU A 102 -6.28 2.63 2.32
N CYS A 103 -5.87 3.83 1.87
CA CYS A 103 -6.39 4.41 0.64
C CYS A 103 -6.12 3.52 -0.57
N TRP A 104 -4.90 2.99 -0.69
CA TRP A 104 -4.52 2.08 -1.77
C TRP A 104 -5.31 0.77 -1.74
N LEU A 105 -5.46 0.16 -0.56
CA LEU A 105 -6.20 -1.08 -0.39
C LEU A 105 -7.68 -0.89 -0.73
N VAL A 106 -8.30 0.18 -0.22
CA VAL A 106 -9.73 0.46 -0.45
C VAL A 106 -9.97 0.81 -1.91
N SER A 107 -9.21 1.75 -2.50
CA SER A 107 -9.44 2.14 -3.90
C SER A 107 -9.19 0.98 -4.86
N GLY A 108 -8.12 0.21 -4.64
CA GLY A 108 -7.79 -0.97 -5.44
C GLY A 108 -8.85 -2.07 -5.30
N PHE A 109 -9.22 -2.42 -4.07
CA PHE A 109 -10.21 -3.46 -3.82
C PHE A 109 -11.60 -3.08 -4.34
N SER A 110 -12.05 -1.83 -4.14
CA SER A 110 -13.32 -1.34 -4.68
C SER A 110 -13.33 -1.37 -6.21
N SER A 111 -12.21 -1.09 -6.87
CA SER A 111 -12.10 -1.19 -8.33
C SER A 111 -12.26 -2.63 -8.81
N LEU A 112 -11.54 -3.58 -8.18
CA LEU A 112 -11.64 -5.00 -8.51
C LEU A 112 -13.05 -5.56 -8.25
N LEU A 113 -13.65 -5.18 -7.12
CA LEU A 113 -15.01 -5.59 -6.77
C LEU A 113 -16.03 -5.05 -7.77
N LEU A 114 -15.89 -3.80 -8.21
CA LEU A 114 -16.79 -3.21 -9.21
C LEU A 114 -16.72 -3.97 -10.53
N ILE A 115 -15.51 -4.27 -11.02
CA ILE A 115 -15.31 -5.07 -12.25
C ILE A 115 -15.93 -6.46 -12.11
N ALA A 116 -15.76 -7.11 -10.95
CA ALA A 116 -16.35 -8.41 -10.69
C ALA A 116 -17.89 -8.35 -10.72
N LEU A 117 -18.49 -7.38 -10.02
CA LEU A 117 -19.95 -7.20 -9.98
C LEU A 117 -20.53 -6.90 -11.36
N ASP A 118 -19.85 -6.07 -12.16
CA ASP A 118 -20.23 -5.80 -13.55
C ASP A 118 -20.16 -7.06 -14.41
N SER A 119 -19.10 -7.86 -14.25
CA SER A 119 -18.94 -9.13 -14.97
C SER A 119 -20.03 -10.16 -14.62
N PHE A 120 -20.59 -10.09 -13.41
CA PHE A 120 -21.75 -10.90 -13.01
C PHE A 120 -23.10 -10.31 -13.43
N GLY A 121 -23.11 -9.17 -14.12
CA GLY A 121 -24.32 -8.53 -14.61
C GLY A 121 -25.11 -7.78 -13.55
N PHE A 122 -24.50 -7.43 -12.41
CA PHE A 122 -25.19 -6.70 -11.34
C PHE A 122 -25.64 -5.28 -11.75
N PHE A 123 -25.05 -4.73 -12.81
CA PHE A 123 -25.37 -3.42 -13.37
C PHE A 123 -26.04 -3.48 -14.75
N SER A 124 -26.60 -4.64 -15.11
CA SER A 124 -27.31 -4.87 -16.38
C SER A 124 -28.67 -4.15 -16.43
N GLU A 125 -28.65 -2.81 -16.49
CA GLU A 125 -29.78 -1.92 -16.84
C GLU A 125 -29.35 -0.73 -17.72
#